data_AF-A0A3D2WB72-F1
#
_entry.id   AF-A0A3D2WB72-F1
#
_cell.length_a   1.000
_cell.length_b   1.000
_cell.length_c   1.000
_cell.angle_alpha   90.00
_cell.angle_beta   90.00
_cell.angle_gamma   90.00
#
_symmetry.space_group_name_H-M   'P 1'
#
loop_
_entity.id
_entity.type
_entity.pdbx_description
1 polymer ?
#
loop_
_entity_poly.entity_id
_entity_poly.type
_entity_poly.pdbx_seq_one_letter_code
_entity_poly.pdbx_strand_id
1 'polypeptide(L)'
;MSLPTLGKYLYTVPVVAFGIFHFTRTDAFAGMVPIPFAQSLWVYLTGVCFLLAAVSVYTEKHTALAMNLLGLLLLLIVVTIHVPGIMGGGASTWMTPMLHTTGLAGAAFVLAGVHEGS
;
A
#
# COMPACT_ATOMS: atom_id res chain seq x y z
N MET A 1 23.30 -2.06 12.69
CA MET A 1 22.33 -2.00 11.58
C MET A 1 22.71 -0.84 10.68
N SER A 2 22.75 -1.01 9.34
CA SER A 2 23.03 0.09 8.41
C SER A 2 21.77 0.93 8.15
N LEU A 3 21.93 2.15 7.61
CA LEU A 3 20.79 3.03 7.28
C LEU A 3 19.82 2.42 6.26
N PRO A 4 20.25 1.73 5.17
CA PRO A 4 19.33 1.05 4.27
C PRO A 4 18.55 -0.08 4.95
N THR A 5 19.21 -0.86 5.82
CA THR A 5 18.55 -1.91 6.60
C THR A 5 17.53 -1.33 7.58
N LEU A 6 17.85 -0.21 8.24
CA LEU A 6 16.87 0.51 9.06
C LEU A 6 15.69 1.01 8.21
N GLY A 7 15.99 1.61 7.06
CA GLY A 7 15.01 2.18 6.15
C GLY A 7 13.99 1.16 5.65
N LYS A 8 14.42 -0.05 5.27
CA LYS A 8 13.49 -1.12 4.85
C LYS A 8 12.52 -1.52 5.96
N TYR A 9 12.97 -1.55 7.21
CA TYR A 9 12.09 -1.88 8.35
C TYR A 9 11.21 -0.71 8.77
N LEU A 10 11.66 0.53 8.62
CA LEU A 10 10.80 1.70 8.84
C LEU A 10 9.70 1.77 7.76
N TYR A 11 10.01 1.41 6.52
CA TYR A 11 9.03 1.34 5.44
C TYR A 11 7.90 0.35 5.73
N THR A 12 8.20 -0.81 6.34
CA THR A 12 7.17 -1.80 6.65
C THR A 12 6.22 -1.36 7.78
N VAL A 13 6.58 -0.38 8.62
CA VAL A 13 5.71 0.09 9.72
C VAL A 13 4.34 0.58 9.22
N PRO A 14 4.24 1.60 8.34
CA PRO A 14 2.94 2.01 7.80
C PRO A 14 2.29 0.89 6.98
N VAL A 15 3.06 0.08 6.24
CA VAL A 15 2.51 -1.02 5.43
C VAL A 15 1.79 -2.06 6.31
N VAL A 16 2.41 -2.47 7.42
CA VAL A 16 1.78 -3.40 8.39
C VAL A 16 0.57 -2.75 9.05
N ALA A 17 0.68 -1.49 9.49
CA ALA A 17 -0.41 -0.77 10.13
C ALA A 17 -1.64 -0.66 9.22
N PHE A 18 -1.44 -0.25 7.95
CA PHE A 18 -2.52 -0.21 6.97
C PHE A 18 -3.05 -1.62 6.65
N GLY A 19 -2.18 -2.63 6.56
CA GLY A 19 -2.59 -4.02 6.43
C GLY A 19 -3.58 -4.44 7.52
N ILE A 20 -3.27 -4.15 8.80
CA ILE A 20 -4.16 -4.43 9.95
C ILE A 20 -5.44 -3.59 9.89
N PHE A 21 -5.36 -2.32 9.48
CA PHE A 21 -6.53 -1.46 9.36
C PHE A 21 -7.54 -1.97 8.31
N HIS A 22 -7.10 -2.65 7.26
CA HIS A 22 -8.03 -3.27 6.30
C HIS A 22 -8.90 -4.37 6.92
N PHE A 23 -8.44 -5.02 8.01
CA PHE A 23 -9.24 -6.00 8.75
C PHE A 23 -10.07 -5.38 9.88
N THR A 24 -9.50 -4.40 10.59
CA THR A 24 -10.11 -3.83 11.79
C THR A 24 -11.03 -2.64 11.50
N ARG A 25 -10.95 -2.06 10.29
CA ARG A 25 -11.72 -0.90 9.85
C ARG A 25 -12.34 -1.12 8.47
N THR A 26 -12.70 -2.36 8.15
CA THR A 26 -13.22 -2.74 6.83
C THR A 26 -14.41 -1.89 6.40
N ASP A 27 -15.34 -1.61 7.31
CA ASP A 27 -16.53 -0.80 7.02
C ASP A 27 -16.19 0.64 6.61
N ALA A 28 -15.08 1.19 7.14
CA ALA A 28 -14.62 2.53 6.78
C ALA A 28 -14.03 2.58 5.36
N PHE A 29 -13.54 1.45 4.84
CA PHE A 29 -12.92 1.37 3.51
C PHE A 29 -13.85 0.78 2.44
N ALA A 30 -14.85 0.00 2.82
CA ALA A 30 -15.73 -0.69 1.87
C ALA A 30 -16.42 0.30 0.90
N GLY A 31 -16.87 1.46 1.40
CA GLY A 31 -17.48 2.50 0.58
C GLY A 31 -16.52 3.20 -0.39
N MET A 32 -15.20 2.99 -0.25
CA MET A 32 -14.17 3.58 -1.10
C MET A 32 -13.77 2.66 -2.26
N VAL A 33 -14.17 1.39 -2.22
CA VAL A 33 -13.83 0.41 -3.25
C VAL A 33 -14.57 0.77 -4.56
N PRO A 34 -13.86 0.99 -5.68
CA PRO A 34 -14.48 1.38 -6.96
C PRO A 34 -15.23 0.22 -7.65
N ILE A 35 -15.15 -0.99 -7.09
CA ILE A 35 -15.79 -2.20 -7.60
C ILE A 35 -17.14 -2.39 -6.89
N PRO A 36 -18.28 -2.45 -7.62
CA PRO A 36 -19.62 -2.36 -7.02
C PRO A 36 -20.13 -3.67 -6.37
N PHE A 37 -19.25 -4.66 -6.18
CA PHE A 37 -19.60 -5.95 -5.57
C PHE A 37 -18.49 -6.44 -4.65
N ALA A 38 -18.89 -7.16 -3.60
CA ALA A 38 -17.99 -7.76 -2.61
C ALA A 38 -16.94 -6.76 -2.06
N GLN A 39 -17.35 -5.53 -1.78
CA GLN A 39 -16.45 -4.44 -1.37
C GLN A 39 -15.55 -4.86 -0.20
N SER A 40 -16.11 -5.47 0.85
CA SER A 40 -15.35 -5.96 1.99
C SER A 40 -14.29 -7.01 1.61
N LEU A 41 -14.57 -7.86 0.63
CA LEU A 41 -13.61 -8.84 0.11
C LEU A 41 -12.38 -8.13 -0.49
N TRP A 42 -12.60 -7.09 -1.29
CA TRP A 42 -11.51 -6.29 -1.88
C TRP A 42 -10.69 -5.55 -0.82
N VAL A 43 -11.34 -5.05 0.24
CA VAL A 43 -10.64 -4.45 1.37
C VAL A 43 -9.76 -5.50 2.08
N TYR A 44 -10.30 -6.67 2.41
CA TYR A 44 -9.49 -7.74 3.02
C TYR A 44 -8.35 -8.19 2.12
N LEU A 45 -8.59 -8.36 0.81
CA LEU A 45 -7.56 -8.74 -0.16
C LEU A 45 -6.43 -7.70 -0.20
N THR A 46 -6.77 -6.41 -0.18
CA THR A 46 -5.80 -5.32 -0.10
C THR A 46 -4.99 -5.42 1.20
N GLY A 47 -5.65 -5.66 2.34
CA GLY A 47 -4.98 -5.91 3.62
C GLY A 47 -3.99 -7.08 3.58
N VAL A 48 -4.38 -8.20 2.97
CA VAL A 48 -3.50 -9.37 2.76
C VAL A 48 -2.28 -8.99 1.93
N CYS A 49 -2.47 -8.26 0.82
CA CYS A 49 -1.36 -7.82 -0.03
C CYS A 49 -0.35 -6.95 0.75
N PHE A 50 -0.82 -6.02 1.58
CA PHE A 50 0.05 -5.20 2.43
C PHE A 50 0.84 -6.05 3.42
N LEU A 51 0.19 -6.99 4.12
CA LEU A 51 0.86 -7.85 5.09
C LEU A 51 1.86 -8.82 4.43
N LEU A 52 1.51 -9.41 3.30
CA LEU A 52 2.42 -10.28 2.54
C LEU A 52 3.65 -9.50 2.03
N ALA A 53 3.46 -8.26 1.60
CA ALA A 53 4.54 -7.37 1.20
C ALA A 53 5.47 -7.02 2.38
N ALA A 54 4.92 -6.82 3.59
CA ALA A 54 5.76 -6.65 4.78
C ALA A 54 6.52 -7.95 5.12
N VAL A 55 5.85 -9.10 5.08
CA VAL A 55 6.47 -10.42 5.36
C VAL A 55 7.59 -10.73 4.36
N SER A 56 7.44 -10.40 3.08
CA SER A 56 8.51 -10.59 2.09
C SER A 56 9.77 -9.80 2.47
N VAL A 57 9.63 -8.57 2.96
CA VAL A 57 10.77 -7.75 3.41
C VAL A 57 11.49 -8.36 4.62
N TYR A 58 10.74 -8.93 5.57
CA TYR A 58 11.32 -9.57 6.76
C TYR A 58 11.97 -10.93 6.46
N THR A 59 11.40 -11.68 5.53
CA THR A 59 11.90 -13.01 5.14
C THR A 59 12.94 -12.94 4.02
N GLU A 60 13.07 -11.78 3.39
CA GLU A 60 13.89 -11.52 2.20
C GLU A 60 13.54 -12.44 1.01
N LYS A 61 12.31 -12.98 0.98
CA LYS A 61 11.83 -13.88 -0.08
C LYS A 61 10.88 -13.15 -1.00
N HIS A 62 11.18 -13.19 -2.30
CA HIS A 62 10.38 -12.54 -3.35
C HIS A 62 10.16 -11.04 -3.10
N THR A 63 11.06 -10.37 -2.36
CA THR A 63 10.90 -8.95 -1.97
C THR A 63 10.75 -8.06 -3.20
N ALA A 64 11.54 -8.27 -4.25
CA ALA A 64 11.43 -7.49 -5.48
C ALA A 64 10.03 -7.55 -6.09
N LEU A 65 9.50 -8.77 -6.27
CA LEU A 65 8.16 -8.97 -6.82
C LEU A 65 7.08 -8.36 -5.90
N ALA A 66 7.13 -8.65 -4.60
CA ALA A 66 6.14 -8.19 -3.65
C ALA A 66 6.13 -6.65 -3.52
N MET A 67 7.29 -6.01 -3.54
CA MET A 67 7.40 -4.55 -3.51
C MET A 67 6.95 -3.89 -4.82
N ASN A 68 7.22 -4.49 -5.97
CA ASN A 68 6.67 -4.04 -7.25
C ASN A 68 5.13 -4.13 -7.28
N LEU A 69 4.57 -5.25 -6.83
CA LEU A 69 3.12 -5.43 -6.73
C LEU A 69 2.48 -4.48 -5.71
N LEU A 70 3.12 -4.27 -4.56
CA LEU A 70 2.65 -3.30 -3.57
C LEU A 70 2.67 -1.88 -4.13
N GLY A 71 3.77 -1.46 -4.77
CA GLY A 71 3.88 -0.15 -5.41
C GLY A 71 2.79 0.07 -6.47
N LEU A 72 2.56 -0.94 -7.32
CA LEU A 72 1.48 -0.92 -8.30
C LEU A 72 0.10 -0.80 -7.65
N LEU A 73 -0.18 -1.59 -6.61
CA LEU A 73 -1.43 -1.53 -5.84
C LEU A 73 -1.66 -0.14 -5.23
N LEU A 74 -0.61 0.47 -4.65
CA LEU A 74 -0.68 1.82 -4.09
C LEU A 74 -0.99 2.87 -5.17
N LEU A 75 -0.39 2.75 -6.36
CA LEU A 75 -0.72 3.64 -7.50
C LEU A 75 -2.15 3.41 -8.01
N LEU A 76 -2.64 2.17 -8.02
CA LEU A 76 -4.04 1.90 -8.35
C LEU A 76 -4.98 2.57 -7.36
N ILE A 77 -4.68 2.52 -6.05
CA ILE A 77 -5.45 3.25 -5.02
C ILE A 77 -5.42 4.77 -5.28
N VAL A 78 -4.25 5.33 -5.63
CA VAL A 78 -4.14 6.75 -6.00
C VAL A 78 -5.08 7.09 -7.16
N VAL A 79 -5.02 6.33 -8.26
CA VAL A 79 -5.78 6.64 -9.48
C VAL A 79 -7.27 6.35 -9.33
N THR A 80 -7.65 5.32 -8.58
CA THR A 80 -9.05 4.85 -8.51
C THR A 80 -9.83 5.36 -7.31
N ILE A 81 -9.15 5.83 -6.26
CA ILE A 81 -9.79 6.32 -5.03
C ILE A 81 -9.43 7.79 -4.79
N HIS A 82 -8.15 8.11 -4.65
CA HIS A 82 -7.73 9.45 -4.25
C HIS A 82 -8.01 10.50 -5.33
N VAL A 83 -7.65 10.23 -6.58
CA VAL A 83 -7.86 11.17 -7.70
C VAL A 83 -9.36 11.45 -7.91
N PRO A 84 -10.26 10.44 -8.01
CA PRO A 84 -11.69 10.68 -8.08
C PRO A 84 -12.24 11.45 -6.87
N GLY A 85 -11.75 11.14 -5.66
CA GLY A 85 -12.13 11.87 -4.45
C GLY A 85 -11.78 13.37 -4.51
N ILE A 86 -10.60 13.71 -5.05
CA ILE A 86 -10.20 15.11 -5.28
C ILE A 86 -11.08 15.75 -6.35
N MET A 87 -11.29 15.06 -7.49
CA MET A 87 -12.10 15.56 -8.59
C MET A 87 -13.57 15.79 -8.20
N GLY A 88 -14.09 15.01 -7.24
CA GLY A 88 -15.41 15.18 -6.64
C GLY A 88 -15.51 16.32 -5.61
N GLY A 89 -14.48 17.18 -5.50
CA GLY A 89 -14.46 18.33 -4.59
C GLY A 89 -13.89 18.05 -3.20
N GLY A 90 -13.45 16.82 -2.92
CA GLY A 90 -12.90 16.40 -1.62
C GLY A 90 -11.40 16.69 -1.44
N ALA A 91 -10.84 17.70 -2.09
CA ALA A 91 -9.39 17.93 -2.11
C ALA A 91 -8.77 18.04 -0.70
N SER A 92 -9.45 18.67 0.25
CA SER A 92 -9.00 18.79 1.65
C SER A 92 -8.91 17.44 2.39
N THR A 93 -9.70 16.44 1.97
CA THR A 93 -9.69 15.09 2.52
C THR A 93 -8.68 14.20 1.82
N TRP A 94 -8.56 14.31 0.50
CA TRP A 94 -7.89 13.32 -0.34
C TRP A 94 -6.47 13.68 -0.76
N MET A 95 -6.07 14.96 -0.68
CA MET A 95 -4.73 15.39 -1.10
C MET A 95 -3.62 14.74 -0.29
N THR A 96 -3.73 14.76 1.05
CA THR A 96 -2.69 14.17 1.92
C THR A 96 -2.61 12.64 1.76
N PRO A 97 -3.72 11.86 1.76
CA PRO A 97 -3.68 10.44 1.44
C PRO A 97 -3.06 10.15 0.08
N MET A 98 -3.36 10.95 -0.95
CA MET A 98 -2.78 10.80 -2.28
C MET A 98 -1.26 10.92 -2.24
N LEU A 99 -0.73 12.03 -1.70
CA LEU A 99 0.70 12.30 -1.65
C LEU A 99 1.45 11.26 -0.81
N HIS A 100 0.90 10.89 0.34
CA HIS A 100 1.44 9.84 1.20
C HIS A 100 1.54 8.50 0.45
N THR A 101 0.46 8.11 -0.23
CA THR A 101 0.38 6.83 -0.95
C THR A 101 1.34 6.81 -2.14
N THR A 102 1.47 7.92 -2.87
CA THR A 102 2.46 8.06 -3.96
C THR A 102 3.89 7.94 -3.44
N GLY A 103 4.20 8.56 -2.30
CA GLY A 103 5.52 8.44 -1.66
C GLY A 103 5.84 6.99 -1.26
N LEU A 104 4.87 6.29 -0.67
CA LEU A 104 5.02 4.87 -0.33
C LEU A 104 5.18 3.97 -1.56
N ALA A 105 4.49 4.28 -2.67
CA ALA A 105 4.64 3.55 -3.92
C ALA A 105 6.06 3.71 -4.50
N GLY A 106 6.58 4.95 -4.54
CA GLY A 106 7.95 5.22 -4.97
C GLY A 106 8.98 4.50 -4.12
N ALA A 107 8.83 4.52 -2.79
CA ALA A 107 9.70 3.78 -1.89
C ALA A 107 9.61 2.26 -2.11
N ALA A 108 8.42 1.72 -2.41
CA ALA A 108 8.25 0.31 -2.77
C ALA A 108 9.11 -0.06 -3.98
N PHE A 109 9.04 0.73 -5.06
CA PHE A 109 9.82 0.45 -6.28
C PHE A 109 11.32 0.55 -6.07
N VAL A 110 11.79 1.51 -5.26
CA VAL A 110 13.21 1.57 -4.87
C VAL A 110 13.60 0.32 -4.09
N LEU A 111 12.79 -0.11 -3.11
CA LEU A 111 13.06 -1.31 -2.33
C LEU A 111 13.04 -2.57 -3.20
N ALA A 112 12.18 -2.60 -4.23
CA ALA A 112 12.14 -3.67 -5.20
C ALA A 112 13.45 -3.79 -5.98
N GLY A 113 13.95 -2.67 -6.52
CA GLY A 113 15.21 -2.62 -7.28
C GLY A 113 16.43 -3.02 -6.45
N VAL A 114 16.44 -2.71 -5.15
CA VAL A 114 17.52 -3.15 -4.23
C VAL A 114 17.52 -4.67 -3.99
N HIS A 115 16.41 -5.35 -4.23
CA HIS A 115 16.26 -6.80 -4.09
C HIS A 115 16.12 -7.51 -5.45
N GLU A 116 16.39 -6.83 -6.58
CA GLU A 116 16.41 -7.50 -7.88
C GLU A 116 17.53 -8.55 -7.91
N GLY A 117 17.16 -9.83 -8.08
CA GLY A 117 18.08 -10.96 -8.11
C GLY A 117 18.18 -11.79 -6.82
N SER A 118 17.42 -11.46 -5.77
CA SER A 118 17.23 -12.29 -4.56
C SER A 118 16.03 -13.23 -4.65
#